data_AF-A0A5K8A470-F1
#
_entry.id   AF-A0A5K8A470-F1
#
_cell.length_a   1.000
_cell.length_b   1.000
_cell.length_c   1.000
_cell.angle_alpha   90.00
_cell.angle_beta   90.00
_cell.angle_gamma   90.00
#
_symmetry.space_group_name_H-M   'P 1'
#
loop_
_entity.id
_entity.type
_entity.pdbx_description
1 polymer ?
#
loop_
_entity_poly.entity_id
_entity_poly.type
_entity_poly.pdbx_seq_one_letter_code
_entity_poly.pdbx_strand_id
1 'polypeptide(L)' 'MVAKKVSIQTIGRSDTQAPVSLVLKKYADGWSYEVQDLPSGPLPMPWRVETRQAAEKRLRESYDETVWAICVVEEAEPF' A
#
# COMPACT_ATOMS: atom_id res chain seq x y z
N MET A 1 -5.31 -11.28 12.45
CA MET A 1 -4.82 -9.99 11.91
C MET A 1 -3.55 -10.29 11.15
N VAL A 2 -3.44 -9.88 9.87
CA VAL A 2 -2.17 -9.41 9.30
C VAL A 2 -2.48 -8.34 8.26
N ALA A 3 -1.76 -7.24 8.39
CA ALA A 3 -1.80 -6.10 7.50
C ALA A 3 -0.73 -6.30 6.42
N LYS A 4 -1.14 -6.58 5.18
CA LYS A 4 -0.23 -6.82 4.05
C LYS A 4 0.58 -5.56 3.76
N LYS A 5 1.91 -5.64 3.84
CA LYS A 5 2.81 -4.51 3.58
C LYS A 5 3.23 -4.52 2.12
N VAL A 6 3.01 -3.39 1.45
CA VAL A 6 3.30 -3.15 0.04
C VAL A 6 4.21 -1.96 -0.05
N SER A 7 5.35 -2.11 -0.69
CA SER A 7 6.27 -1.03 -1.01
C SER A 7 5.98 -0.56 -2.43
N ILE A 8 5.92 0.75 -2.65
CA ILE A 8 5.76 1.34 -3.99
C ILE A 8 6.93 2.27 -4.26
N GLN A 9 7.55 2.13 -5.44
CA GLN A 9 8.64 2.95 -5.92
C GLN A 9 8.39 3.40 -7.36
N THR A 10 8.77 4.61 -7.75
CA THR A 10 8.67 5.05 -9.15
C THR A 10 9.73 4.38 -10.03
N ILE A 11 9.31 3.90 -11.21
CA ILE A 11 10.19 3.33 -12.24
C ILE A 11 11.05 4.46 -12.83
N GLY A 12 12.38 4.25 -12.85
CA GLY A 12 13.33 5.19 -13.47
C GLY A 12 13.85 6.32 -12.58
N ARG A 13 13.47 6.40 -11.30
CA ARG A 13 14.12 7.30 -10.33
C ARG A 13 15.18 6.54 -9.52
N SER A 14 16.44 6.94 -9.73
CA SER A 14 17.65 6.47 -9.04
C SER A 14 17.61 6.72 -7.53
N ASP A 15 18.01 5.71 -6.75
CA ASP A 15 18.60 5.62 -5.38
C ASP A 15 18.32 6.66 -4.27
N THR A 16 17.62 7.76 -4.53
CA THR A 16 17.47 8.92 -3.63
C THR A 16 16.04 9.12 -3.14
N GLN A 17 15.05 8.43 -3.72
CA GLN A 17 13.70 8.36 -3.17
C GLN A 17 13.50 7.00 -2.52
N ALA A 18 13.43 7.01 -1.19
CA ALA A 18 13.08 5.84 -0.42
C ALA A 18 11.71 5.31 -0.87
N PRO A 19 11.55 3.98 -1.00
CA PRO A 19 10.27 3.40 -1.34
C PRO A 19 9.21 3.77 -0.29
N VAL A 20 7.98 3.97 -0.74
CA VAL A 20 6.85 4.28 0.13
C VAL A 20 6.19 2.97 0.56
N SER A 21 6.24 2.63 1.85
CA SER A 21 5.49 1.48 2.38
C SER A 21 4.06 1.86 2.68
N LEU A 22 3.16 1.07 2.11
CA LEU A 22 1.74 1.02 2.39
C LEU A 22 1.41 -0.26 3.15
N VAL A 23 0.47 -0.17 4.09
CA VAL A 23 0.03 -1.31 4.89
C VAL A 23 -1.48 -1.42 4.78
N LEU A 24 -1.97 -2.59 4.34
CA LEU A 24 -3.40 -2.84 4.23
C LEU A 24 -4.01 -2.95 5.63
N LYS A 25 -4.89 -2.01 5.99
CA LYS A 25 -5.63 -2.03 7.26
C LYS A 25 -7.11 -2.26 7.04
N LYS A 26 -7.71 -2.97 8.00
CA LYS A 26 -9.16 -3.08 8.15
C LYS A 26 -9.64 -1.97 9.07
N TYR A 27 -10.54 -1.15 8.55
CA TYR A 27 -11.29 -0.12 9.27
C TYR A 27 -12.72 -0.61 9.54
N ALA A 28 -13.47 0.15 10.33
CA ALA A 28 -14.86 -0.18 10.67
C ALA A 28 -15.80 -0.18 9.45
N ASP A 29 -15.49 0.64 8.45
CA ASP A 29 -16.26 0.90 7.22
C ASP A 29 -15.66 0.25 5.97
N GLY A 30 -14.58 -0.52 6.10
CA GLY A 30 -13.96 -1.21 4.97
C GLY A 30 -12.45 -1.43 5.12
N TRP A 31 -11.79 -1.71 4.01
CA TRP A 31 -10.36 -1.93 3.88
C TRP A 31 -9.73 -0.79 3.10
N SER A 32 -8.52 -0.39 3.52
CA SER A 32 -7.75 0.63 2.83
C SER A 32 -6.26 0.51 3.19
N TYR A 33 -5.41 1.09 2.35
CA TYR A 33 -3.98 1.15 2.61
C TYR A 33 -3.61 2.39 3.40
N GLU A 34 -2.65 2.24 4.30
CA GLU A 34 -2.08 3.33 5.09
C GLU A 34 -0.59 3.46 4.75
N VAL A 35 -0.18 4.65 4.32
CA VAL A 35 1.23 4.97 4.08
C VAL A 35 1.93 5.10 5.42
N GLN A 36 2.94 4.30 5.70
CA GLN A 36 3.63 4.29 7.00
C GLN A 36 4.93 5.12 7.02
N ASP A 37 5.58 5.31 5.86
CA ASP A 37 6.90 5.97 5.80
C ASP A 37 6.83 7.50 5.62
N LEU A 38 5.82 8.15 6.19
CA LEU A 38 5.68 9.61 6.13
C LEU A 38 6.18 10.28 7.42
N PRO A 39 6.93 11.39 7.32
CA PRO A 39 7.39 12.14 8.49
C PRO A 39 6.23 12.75 9.30
N SER A 40 5.06 12.93 8.67
CA SER A 40 3.82 13.37 9.31
C SER A 40 3.10 12.26 10.10
N GLY A 41 3.64 11.05 10.11
CA GLY A 41 2.97 9.86 10.64
C GLY A 41 2.09 9.16 9.59
N PRO A 42 1.51 8.01 9.96
CA PRO A 42 0.80 7.16 9.03
C PRO A 42 -0.42 7.84 8.41
N LEU A 43 -0.54 7.82 7.08
CA LEU A 43 -1.62 8.45 6.36
C LEU A 43 -2.50 7.42 5.64
N PRO A 44 -3.80 7.31 5.97
CA PRO A 44 -4.72 6.44 5.24
C PRO A 44 -4.99 6.99 3.83
N MET A 45 -5.13 6.09 2.86
CA MET A 45 -5.59 6.45 1.52
C MET A 45 -7.00 7.08 1.58
N PRO A 46 -7.33 8.03 0.69
CA PRO A 46 -8.61 8.74 0.69
C PRO A 46 -9.80 7.87 0.25
N TRP A 47 -9.55 6.62 -0.13
CA TRP A 47 -10.56 5.66 -0.56
C TRP A 47 -10.58 4.46 0.39
N ARG A 48 -11.77 3.86 0.51
CA ARG A 48 -12.01 2.62 1.26
C ARG A 48 -12.91 1.72 0.43
N VAL A 49 -12.77 0.42 0.61
CA VAL A 49 -13.51 -0.58 -0.15
C VAL A 49 -13.91 -1.72 0.76
N GLU A 50 -14.99 -2.41 0.42
CA GLU A 50 -15.63 -3.37 1.33
C GLU A 50 -14.77 -4.62 1.59
N THR A 51 -13.91 -5.00 0.65
CA THR A 51 -13.13 -6.24 0.72
C THR A 51 -11.63 -6.01 0.54
N ARG A 52 -10.83 -6.90 1.12
CA ARG A 52 -9.36 -6.92 0.95
C ARG A 52 -8.96 -7.01 -0.53
N GLN A 53 -9.60 -7.88 -1.31
CA GLN A 53 -9.30 -8.03 -2.75
C GLN A 53 -9.65 -6.76 -3.53
N ALA A 54 -10.77 -6.10 -3.21
CA ALA A 54 -11.10 -4.82 -3.82
C ALA A 54 -10.04 -3.76 -3.47
N ALA A 55 -9.44 -3.80 -2.28
CA ALA A 55 -8.40 -2.84 -1.89
C ALA A 55 -7.14 -3.07 -2.69
N GLU A 56 -6.72 -4.32 -2.84
CA GLU A 56 -5.57 -4.71 -3.67
C GLU A 56 -5.77 -4.30 -5.13
N LYS A 57 -6.97 -4.57 -5.69
CA LYS A 57 -7.32 -4.16 -7.05
C LYS A 57 -7.31 -2.64 -7.20
N ARG A 58 -7.95 -1.91 -6.28
CA ARG A 58 -8.01 -0.44 -6.29
C ARG A 58 -6.63 0.18 -6.17
N LEU A 59 -5.74 -0.41 -5.35
CA LEU A 59 -4.36 0.03 -5.23
C LEU A 59 -3.67 -0.10 -6.60
N ARG A 60 -3.72 -1.27 -7.23
CA ARG A 60 -3.13 -1.48 -8.57
C ARG A 60 -3.73 -0.57 -9.65
N GLU A 61 -5.02 -0.29 -9.59
CA GLU A 61 -5.67 0.66 -10.51
C GLU A 61 -5.26 2.12 -10.25
N SER A 62 -4.88 2.46 -9.02
CA SER A 62 -4.51 3.84 -8.64
C SER A 62 -3.06 4.17 -9.01
N TYR A 63 -2.20 3.16 -9.16
CA TYR A 63 -0.79 3.32 -9.47
C TYR A 63 -0.51 2.71 -10.85
N ASP A 64 -0.17 3.57 -11.81
CA ASP A 64 0.20 3.15 -13.15
C ASP A 64 1.47 2.28 -13.09
N GLU A 65 1.37 1.03 -13.54
CA GLU A 65 2.45 0.05 -13.54
C GLU A 65 3.64 0.42 -14.44
N THR A 66 3.47 1.41 -15.32
CA THR A 66 4.55 1.96 -16.15
C THR A 66 5.33 3.07 -15.44
N VAL A 67 4.74 3.66 -14.40
CA VAL A 67 5.34 4.74 -13.60
C VAL A 67 5.75 4.24 -12.22
N TRP A 68 5.09 3.22 -11.68
CA TRP A 68 5.27 2.72 -10.32
C TRP A 68 5.48 1.21 -10.28
N ALA A 69 6.58 0.78 -9.68
CA ALA A 69 6.85 -0.59 -9.29
C ALA A 69 6.22 -0.86 -7.92
N ILE A 70 5.26 -1.77 -7.87
CA ILE A 70 4.59 -2.21 -6.64
C ILE A 70 5.23 -3.52 -6.19
N CYS A 71 6.03 -3.48 -5.13
CA CYS A 71 6.66 -4.64 -4.52
C CYS A 71 5.91 -5.03 -3.25
N VAL A 72 5.31 -6.23 -3.22
CA VAL A 72 4.73 -6.76 -1.98
C VAL A 72 5.88 -7.25 -1.09
N VAL A 73 6.03 -6.65 0.10
CA VAL A 73 7.20 -6.88 0.96
C VAL A 73 6.94 -7.95 2.02
N GLU A 74 5.72 -8.02 2.54
CA GLU A 74 5.33 -9.04 3.52
C GLU A 74 3.86 -9.44 3.39
N GLU A 75 3.64 -10.73 3.15
CA GLU A 75 2.47 -11.47 3.67
C GLU A 75 2.96 -12.22 4.90
N ALA A 76 2.87 -11.62 6.09
CA ALA A 76 2.98 -12.43 7.29
C ALA A 76 1.72 -13.31 7.34
N GLU A 77 1.85 -14.60 7.06
CA GLU A 77 0.84 -15.56 7.46
C GLU A 77 1.03 -15.78 8.97
N PRO A 78 0.01 -15.56 9.82
CA PRO A 78 0.09 -16.08 11.17
C PRO A 78 -0.16 -17.59 11.09
N PHE A 79 0.84 -18.36 11.53
CA PHE A 79 0.70 -19.78 11.91
C PHE A 79 -0.43 -19.98 12.92
#